data_AF-A0A8J2QJM4-F1
#
_entry.id   AF-A0A8J2QJM4-F1
#
_cell.length_a   1.000
_cell.length_b   1.000
_cell.length_c   1.000
_cell.angle_alpha   90.00
_cell.angle_beta   90.00
_cell.angle_gamma   90.00
#
_symmetry.space_group_name_H-M   'P 1'
#
loop_
_entity.id
_entity.type
_entity.pdbx_description
1 polymer ?
#
loop_
_entity_poly.entity_id
_entity_poly.type
_entity_poly.pdbx_seq_one_letter_code
_entity_poly.pdbx_strand_id
1 'polypeptide(L)'
;MTSDILGPSTAEIRENLVTTAVKFLSNPNVQRCTMESKERFLRSKGLTDAEIAKAIEKCGEFLDVPTLTSELMLFNHSRRSWFRERILPLIVYGGVIYGCYWFYKNCIRHLLFVEETKRKTTAECIDELRKSLDVMNTSISSLRGEMQSSVKQNTLRAQMDSLKADIASVKGILLNRNQFPSLKRTEPSIPAWQRQSEEATSTEVPETKHRSRSQRSESGGSNSSEGEQATKNSDSSLEIM
;
A
#
# COMPACT_ATOMS: atom_id res chain seq x y z
N MET A 1 10.60 108.33 19.46
CA MET A 1 10.75 108.16 18.00
C MET A 1 10.72 106.66 17.71
N THR A 2 9.84 106.27 16.79
CA THR A 2 9.83 105.03 15.99
C THR A 2 9.68 103.69 16.73
N SER A 3 8.45 103.39 17.13
CA SER A 3 7.85 102.08 16.86
C SER A 3 7.52 102.01 15.36
N ASP A 4 8.10 101.06 14.63
CA ASP A 4 7.43 100.24 13.60
C ASP A 4 8.46 99.48 12.74
N ILE A 5 7.99 98.34 12.24
CA ILE A 5 8.32 97.68 10.96
C ILE A 5 9.09 96.34 11.05
N LEU A 6 8.31 95.28 10.72
CA LEU A 6 8.66 93.93 10.23
C LEU A 6 8.68 92.75 11.21
N GLY A 7 7.50 92.47 11.78
CA GLY A 7 6.99 91.10 11.85
C GLY A 7 5.59 91.11 11.23
N PRO A 8 5.26 90.26 10.23
CA PRO A 8 3.95 90.29 9.61
C PRO A 8 2.93 90.05 10.72
N SER A 9 1.95 90.96 10.82
CA SER A 9 0.78 90.79 11.66
C SER A 9 0.34 89.33 11.59
N THR A 10 0.60 88.58 12.65
CA THR A 10 -0.05 87.31 12.92
C THR A 10 -1.51 87.69 13.03
N ALA A 11 -2.19 87.70 11.88
CA ALA A 11 -3.58 88.06 11.70
C ALA A 11 -4.33 87.46 12.88
N GLU A 12 -4.76 88.34 13.77
CA GLU A 12 -5.10 88.03 15.16
C GLU A 12 -5.98 86.79 15.18
N ILE A 13 -5.38 85.63 15.49
CA ILE A 13 -6.07 84.35 15.31
C ILE A 13 -7.22 84.38 16.29
N ARG A 14 -8.45 84.47 15.77
CA ARG A 14 -9.64 84.61 16.62
C ARG A 14 -9.93 83.23 17.21
N GLU A 15 -9.31 82.94 18.35
CA GLU A 15 -9.41 81.65 19.04
C GLU A 15 -10.87 81.23 19.30
N ASN A 16 -11.80 82.19 19.43
CA ASN A 16 -13.25 81.93 19.54
C ASN A 16 -13.82 81.23 18.29
N LEU A 17 -13.37 81.61 17.10
CA LEU A 17 -13.79 81.00 15.84
C LEU A 17 -13.08 79.68 15.59
N VAL A 18 -11.81 79.58 15.97
CA VAL A 18 -11.06 78.31 15.96
C VAL A 18 -11.75 77.30 16.87
N THR A 19 -12.16 77.69 18.08
CA THR A 19 -12.89 76.82 19.02
C THR A 19 -14.25 76.39 18.46
N THR A 20 -14.97 77.30 17.81
CA THR A 20 -16.24 76.99 17.14
C THR A 20 -16.04 76.05 15.96
N ALA A 21 -14.96 76.23 15.19
CA ALA A 21 -14.56 75.35 14.10
C ALA A 21 -14.16 73.96 14.61
N VAL A 22 -13.39 73.86 15.70
CA VAL A 22 -13.06 72.59 16.36
C VAL A 22 -14.34 71.87 16.80
N LYS A 23 -15.30 72.59 17.41
CA LYS A 23 -16.61 72.03 17.78
C LYS A 23 -17.42 71.54 16.58
N PHE A 24 -17.35 72.25 15.45
CA PHE A 24 -17.97 71.82 14.19
C PHE A 24 -17.28 70.59 13.60
N LEU A 25 -15.94 70.57 13.56
CA LEU A 25 -15.13 69.46 13.05
C LEU A 25 -15.23 68.20 13.92
N SER A 26 -15.51 68.35 15.22
CA SER A 26 -15.74 67.24 16.17
C SER A 26 -17.11 66.57 16.01
N ASN A 27 -18.05 67.15 15.26
CA ASN A 27 -19.39 66.58 15.12
C ASN A 27 -19.37 65.34 14.20
N PRO A 28 -19.96 64.20 14.59
CA PRO A 28 -19.90 62.95 13.81
C PRO A 28 -20.51 63.04 12.41
N ASN A 29 -21.49 63.93 12.19
CA ASN A 29 -22.06 64.14 10.86
C ASN A 29 -21.10 64.91 9.95
N VAL A 30 -20.33 65.84 10.52
CA VAL A 30 -19.33 66.65 9.80
C VAL A 30 -18.07 65.83 9.57
N GLN A 31 -17.66 64.98 10.51
CA GLN A 31 -16.49 64.09 10.35
C GLN A 31 -16.57 63.22 9.10
N ARG A 32 -17.78 62.77 8.72
CA ARG A 32 -18.05 61.94 7.53
C ARG A 32 -17.95 62.69 6.20
N CYS A 33 -17.96 64.01 6.20
CA CYS A 33 -17.77 64.82 5.00
C CYS A 33 -16.30 64.85 4.56
N THR A 34 -16.04 65.15 3.28
CA THR A 34 -14.67 65.32 2.77
C THR A 34 -14.01 66.57 3.37
N MET A 35 -12.68 66.55 3.55
CA MET A 35 -11.94 67.69 4.12
C MET A 35 -12.11 68.98 3.31
N GLU A 36 -12.13 68.88 1.98
CA GLU A 36 -12.39 70.01 1.07
C GLU A 36 -13.75 70.68 1.33
N SER A 37 -14.79 69.88 1.64
CA SER A 37 -16.11 70.41 1.98
C SER A 37 -16.11 71.15 3.33
N LYS A 38 -15.35 70.65 4.31
CA LYS A 38 -15.19 71.28 5.63
C LYS A 38 -14.46 72.61 5.51
N GLU A 39 -13.37 72.65 4.74
CA GLU A 39 -12.59 73.88 4.50
C GLU A 39 -13.42 74.95 3.78
N ARG A 40 -14.16 74.57 2.73
CA ARG A 40 -15.08 75.49 2.04
C ARG A 40 -16.16 76.03 2.97
N PHE A 41 -16.73 75.20 3.84
CA PHE A 41 -17.72 75.65 4.82
C PHE A 41 -17.13 76.65 5.82
N LEU A 42 -15.94 76.37 6.36
CA LEU A 42 -15.26 77.28 7.29
C LEU A 42 -14.84 78.60 6.62
N ARG A 43 -14.39 78.56 5.36
CA ARG A 43 -14.15 79.76 4.54
C ARG A 43 -15.44 80.57 4.32
N SER A 44 -16.54 79.90 4.00
CA SER A 44 -17.86 80.56 3.84
C SER A 44 -18.38 81.17 5.15
N LYS A 45 -17.90 80.68 6.30
CA LYS A 45 -18.17 81.24 7.63
C LYS A 45 -17.26 82.41 8.01
N GLY A 46 -16.35 82.83 7.13
CA GLY A 46 -15.46 83.96 7.35
C GLY A 46 -14.23 83.64 8.19
N LEU A 47 -13.81 82.37 8.20
CA LEU A 47 -12.51 81.98 8.75
C LEU A 47 -11.43 82.08 7.66
N THR A 48 -10.27 82.57 8.06
CA THR A 48 -9.07 82.62 7.22
C THR A 48 -8.39 81.25 7.14
N ASP A 49 -7.62 81.01 6.09
CA ASP A 49 -6.91 79.74 5.89
C ASP A 49 -5.98 79.38 7.06
N ALA A 50 -5.39 80.39 7.71
CA ALA A 50 -4.56 80.22 8.90
C ALA A 50 -5.38 79.77 10.13
N GLU A 51 -6.59 80.31 10.34
CA GLU A 51 -7.51 79.90 11.40
C GLU A 51 -8.03 78.47 11.16
N ILE A 52 -8.31 78.11 9.90
CA ILE A 52 -8.80 76.79 9.50
C ILE A 52 -7.74 75.72 9.74
N ALA A 53 -6.50 75.98 9.31
CA ALA A 53 -5.38 75.07 9.54
C ALA A 53 -5.19 74.79 11.04
N LYS A 54 -5.20 75.84 11.87
CA LYS A 54 -5.08 75.71 13.33
C LYS A 54 -6.25 74.95 13.97
N ALA A 55 -7.47 75.11 13.45
CA ALA A 55 -8.64 74.35 13.93
C ALA A 55 -8.55 72.86 13.56
N ILE A 56 -8.06 72.54 12.36
CA ILE A 56 -7.86 71.16 11.91
C ILE A 56 -6.74 70.50 12.71
N GLU A 57 -5.63 71.20 12.94
CA GLU A 57 -4.53 70.74 13.79
C GLU A 57 -5.00 70.40 15.21
N LYS A 58 -5.71 71.33 15.87
CA LYS A 58 -6.31 71.10 17.20
C LYS A 58 -7.33 69.96 17.20
N CYS A 59 -8.09 69.77 16.12
CA CYS A 59 -9.01 68.65 15.99
C CYS A 59 -8.27 67.32 15.76
N GLY A 60 -7.15 67.33 15.03
CA GLY A 60 -6.29 66.18 14.80
C GLY A 60 -5.61 65.71 16.08
N GLU A 61 -5.09 66.64 16.88
CA GLU A 61 -4.46 66.34 18.17
C GLU A 61 -5.47 65.74 19.19
N PHE A 62 -6.73 66.16 19.13
CA PHE A 62 -7.82 65.53 19.92
C PHE A 62 -8.12 64.08 19.49
N LEU A 63 -7.80 63.72 18.24
CA LEU A 63 -8.05 62.39 17.69
C LEU A 63 -6.83 61.46 17.76
N ASP A 64 -5.61 62.00 17.96
CA ASP A 64 -4.36 61.24 17.80
C ASP A 64 -3.78 60.64 19.10
N VAL A 65 -4.35 60.93 20.27
CA VAL A 65 -3.86 60.36 21.55
C VAL A 65 -5.06 60.03 22.43
N PRO A 66 -5.49 58.77 22.69
CA PRO A 66 -5.20 57.42 22.20
C PRO A 66 -6.50 56.72 21.69
N THR A 67 -7.35 57.47 20.97
CA THR A 67 -8.77 57.11 20.76
C THR A 67 -9.03 56.33 19.47
N LEU A 68 -8.21 56.47 18.42
CA LEU A 68 -8.48 55.85 17.12
C LEU A 68 -8.30 54.31 17.13
N THR A 69 -7.37 53.79 17.93
CA THR A 69 -7.24 52.35 18.20
C THR A 69 -8.45 51.80 18.99
N SER A 70 -9.08 52.64 19.80
CA SER A 70 -10.26 52.28 20.59
C SER A 70 -11.56 52.43 19.78
N GLU A 71 -11.71 53.41 18.89
CA GLU A 71 -12.95 53.66 18.13
C GLU A 71 -13.25 52.62 17.04
N LEU A 72 -12.23 52.11 16.32
CA LEU A 72 -12.44 51.00 15.39
C LEU A 72 -12.83 49.70 16.15
N MET A 73 -12.41 49.55 17.40
CA MET A 73 -12.86 48.49 18.28
C MET A 73 -14.28 48.77 18.81
N LEU A 74 -14.63 50.00 19.19
CA LEU A 74 -15.84 50.37 19.95
C LEU A 74 -17.15 50.36 19.16
N PHE A 75 -17.17 50.73 17.87
CA PHE A 75 -18.39 50.61 17.05
C PHE A 75 -18.79 49.16 16.81
N ASN A 76 -17.80 48.27 16.78
CA ASN A 76 -18.03 46.83 16.79
C ASN A 76 -18.31 46.35 18.24
N HIS A 77 -17.67 46.93 19.26
CA HIS A 77 -17.68 46.48 20.66
C HIS A 77 -19.06 46.50 21.33
N SER A 78 -19.97 47.42 21.01
CA SER A 78 -21.27 47.45 21.72
C SER A 78 -22.14 46.22 21.43
N ARG A 79 -22.26 45.86 20.14
CA ARG A 79 -22.90 44.58 19.76
C ARG A 79 -21.95 43.41 20.01
N ARG A 80 -20.68 43.52 19.65
CA ARG A 80 -19.68 42.46 19.79
C ARG A 80 -19.35 42.12 21.24
N SER A 81 -19.55 42.98 22.23
CA SER A 81 -19.37 42.63 23.65
C SER A 81 -20.59 41.90 24.19
N TRP A 82 -21.81 42.33 23.86
CA TRP A 82 -23.01 41.54 24.21
C TRP A 82 -23.03 40.17 23.52
N PHE A 83 -22.67 40.12 22.23
CA PHE A 83 -22.47 38.86 21.51
C PHE A 83 -21.27 38.10 22.08
N ARG A 84 -20.14 38.72 22.43
CA ARG A 84 -18.99 38.01 23.01
C ARG A 84 -19.25 37.54 24.44
N GLU A 85 -20.08 38.19 25.23
CA GLU A 85 -20.39 37.80 26.60
C GLU A 85 -21.46 36.72 26.65
N ARG A 86 -22.40 36.68 25.69
CA ARG A 86 -23.47 35.69 25.63
C ARG A 86 -23.28 34.59 24.58
N ILE A 87 -22.81 34.91 23.38
CA ILE A 87 -22.58 33.95 22.30
C ILE A 87 -21.24 33.22 22.46
N LEU A 88 -20.18 33.87 22.96
CA LEU A 88 -18.90 33.17 23.15
C LEU A 88 -19.01 31.98 24.11
N PRO A 89 -19.64 32.09 25.30
CA PRO A 89 -19.85 30.90 26.14
C PRO A 89 -20.80 29.90 25.48
N LEU A 90 -21.78 30.34 24.69
CA LEU A 90 -22.67 29.43 23.93
C LEU A 90 -21.91 28.64 22.84
N ILE A 91 -21.00 29.29 22.13
CA ILE A 91 -20.14 28.67 21.11
C ILE A 91 -19.13 27.74 21.76
N VAL A 92 -18.51 28.16 22.87
CA VAL A 92 -17.57 27.32 23.62
C VAL A 92 -18.30 26.09 24.17
N TYR A 93 -19.46 26.28 24.80
CA TYR A 93 -20.25 25.18 25.35
C TYR A 93 -20.79 24.25 24.25
N GLY A 94 -21.24 24.81 23.13
CA GLY A 94 -21.66 24.04 21.95
C GLY A 94 -20.50 23.26 21.31
N GLY A 95 -19.31 23.87 21.24
CA GLY A 95 -18.09 23.23 20.77
C GLY A 95 -17.62 22.12 21.70
N VAL A 96 -17.71 22.31 23.01
CA VAL A 96 -17.42 21.29 24.03
C VAL A 96 -18.44 20.15 23.95
N ILE A 97 -19.74 20.43 23.86
CA ILE A 97 -20.78 19.40 23.71
C ILE A 97 -20.63 18.63 22.40
N TYR A 98 -20.35 19.32 21.29
CA TYR A 98 -20.14 18.68 20.00
C TYR A 98 -18.83 17.87 19.99
N GLY A 99 -17.79 18.40 20.61
CA GLY A 99 -16.51 17.71 20.83
C GLY A 99 -16.68 16.48 21.70
N CYS A 100 -17.44 16.56 22.80
CA CYS A 100 -17.80 15.43 23.65
C CYS A 100 -18.68 14.42 22.91
N TYR A 101 -19.61 14.86 22.06
CA TYR A 101 -20.42 13.96 21.23
C TYR A 101 -19.57 13.26 20.16
N TRP A 102 -18.65 13.98 19.53
CA TRP A 102 -17.72 13.42 18.55
C TRP A 102 -16.72 12.48 19.21
N PHE A 103 -16.18 12.85 20.37
CA PHE A 103 -15.32 12.02 21.20
C PHE A 103 -16.09 10.83 21.76
N TYR A 104 -17.35 10.96 22.12
CA TYR A 104 -18.20 9.82 22.47
C TYR A 104 -18.33 8.90 21.25
N LYS A 105 -18.73 9.44 20.10
CA LYS A 105 -18.93 8.64 18.88
C LYS A 105 -17.63 8.05 18.31
N ASN A 106 -16.49 8.66 18.55
CA ASN A 106 -15.21 8.23 17.99
C ASN A 106 -14.41 7.45 19.05
N CYS A 107 -14.29 8.01 20.26
CA CYS A 107 -13.59 7.37 21.37
C CYS A 107 -14.42 6.29 22.06
N ILE A 108 -15.69 6.49 22.42
CA ILE A 108 -16.47 5.38 23.01
C ILE A 108 -16.80 4.33 21.96
N ARG A 109 -16.99 4.70 20.69
CA ARG A 109 -17.07 3.67 19.63
C ARG A 109 -15.79 2.87 19.49
N HIS A 110 -14.59 3.48 19.43
CA HIS A 110 -13.37 2.66 19.28
C HIS A 110 -12.91 1.98 20.58
N LEU A 111 -13.33 2.49 21.75
CA LEU A 111 -12.81 2.07 23.07
C LEU A 111 -13.80 1.17 23.82
N LEU A 112 -15.10 1.30 23.58
CA LEU A 112 -16.14 0.40 24.09
C LEU A 112 -16.50 -0.71 23.09
N PHE A 113 -16.29 -0.53 21.78
CA PHE A 113 -16.28 -1.65 20.81
C PHE A 113 -14.90 -2.30 20.67
N VAL A 114 -14.19 -2.47 21.78
CA VAL A 114 -13.12 -3.48 21.86
C VAL A 114 -13.72 -4.89 22.03
N GLU A 115 -15.04 -5.01 22.25
CA GLU A 115 -15.73 -6.29 22.37
C GLU A 115 -17.14 -6.20 21.71
N GLU A 116 -17.28 -6.69 20.44
CA GLU A 116 -18.52 -7.05 19.67
C GLU A 116 -19.34 -5.90 18.99
N THR A 117 -19.71 -5.78 17.69
CA THR A 117 -19.73 -6.63 16.47
C THR A 117 -19.82 -5.71 15.21
N LYS A 118 -19.04 -5.74 14.12
CA LYS A 118 -18.51 -6.84 13.30
C LYS A 118 -17.18 -7.38 13.82
N ARG A 119 -17.22 -8.13 14.91
CA ARG A 119 -16.40 -9.32 14.93
C ARG A 119 -17.01 -10.16 13.81
N LYS A 120 -16.26 -10.40 12.73
CA LYS A 120 -16.35 -11.73 12.14
C LYS A 120 -16.11 -12.63 13.35
N THR A 121 -17.19 -13.21 13.87
CA THR A 121 -17.22 -14.04 15.08
C THR A 121 -15.97 -14.89 15.06
N THR A 122 -15.35 -15.19 16.21
CA THR A 122 -14.29 -16.21 16.24
C THR A 122 -14.68 -17.47 15.45
N ALA A 123 -15.98 -17.80 15.39
CA ALA A 123 -16.59 -18.74 14.45
C ALA A 123 -16.37 -18.43 12.94
N GLU A 124 -16.64 -17.22 12.46
CA GLU A 124 -16.35 -16.79 11.07
C GLU A 124 -14.85 -16.80 10.76
N CYS A 125 -13.98 -16.44 11.71
CA CYS A 125 -12.53 -16.55 11.53
C CYS A 125 -12.10 -18.03 11.47
N ILE A 126 -12.68 -18.89 12.32
CA ILE A 126 -12.45 -20.33 12.28
C ILE A 126 -12.99 -20.93 10.98
N ASP A 127 -14.12 -20.46 10.45
CA ASP A 127 -14.69 -20.93 9.19
C ASP A 127 -13.89 -20.43 7.98
N GLU A 128 -13.40 -19.19 7.99
CA GLU A 128 -12.48 -18.68 6.97
C GLU A 128 -11.14 -19.45 7.00
N LEU A 129 -10.63 -19.78 8.20
CA LEU A 129 -9.43 -20.62 8.36
C LEU A 129 -9.67 -22.06 7.89
N ARG A 130 -10.82 -22.65 8.20
CA ARG A 130 -11.21 -23.99 7.70
C ARG A 130 -11.35 -24.00 6.19
N LYS A 131 -12.01 -22.98 5.63
CA LYS A 131 -12.14 -22.80 4.19
C LYS A 131 -10.79 -22.61 3.52
N SER A 132 -9.89 -21.80 4.10
CA SER A 132 -8.53 -21.64 3.61
C SER A 132 -7.74 -22.96 3.69
N LEU A 133 -7.90 -23.73 4.77
CA LEU A 133 -7.28 -25.04 4.93
C LEU A 133 -7.79 -26.05 3.91
N ASP A 134 -9.09 -26.07 3.62
CA ASP A 134 -9.68 -26.93 2.58
C ASP A 134 -9.19 -26.53 1.18
N VAL A 135 -9.13 -25.23 0.89
CA VAL A 135 -8.56 -24.72 -0.37
C VAL A 135 -7.08 -25.10 -0.49
N MET A 136 -6.31 -25.04 0.59
CA MET A 136 -4.92 -25.49 0.59
C MET A 136 -4.81 -27.01 0.42
N ASN A 137 -5.66 -27.80 1.09
CA ASN A 137 -5.65 -29.26 0.99
C ASN A 137 -6.01 -29.74 -0.43
N THR A 138 -7.01 -29.11 -1.05
CA THR A 138 -7.36 -29.35 -2.45
C THR A 138 -6.23 -28.94 -3.38
N SER A 139 -5.58 -27.80 -3.16
CA SER A 139 -4.41 -27.35 -3.94
C SER A 139 -3.20 -28.28 -3.79
N ILE A 140 -2.92 -28.79 -2.59
CA ILE A 140 -1.85 -29.76 -2.35
C ILE A 140 -2.19 -31.10 -3.01
N SER A 141 -3.45 -31.52 -2.95
CA SER A 141 -3.91 -32.77 -3.57
C SER A 141 -3.84 -32.69 -5.10
N SER A 142 -4.22 -31.56 -5.71
CA SER A 142 -4.07 -31.34 -7.15
C SER A 142 -2.60 -31.27 -7.55
N LEU A 143 -1.77 -30.53 -6.81
CA LEU A 143 -0.32 -30.45 -7.05
C LEU A 143 0.32 -31.83 -6.93
N ARG A 144 -0.09 -32.65 -5.96
CA ARG A 144 0.39 -34.02 -5.81
C ARG A 144 -0.05 -34.90 -6.99
N GLY A 145 -1.26 -34.71 -7.50
CA GLY A 145 -1.76 -35.38 -8.70
C GLY A 145 -0.98 -35.00 -9.95
N GLU A 146 -0.73 -33.70 -10.15
CA GLU A 146 0.09 -33.17 -11.24
C GLU A 146 1.55 -33.65 -11.14
N MET A 147 2.14 -33.61 -9.94
CA MET A 147 3.49 -34.13 -9.67
C MET A 147 3.58 -35.62 -9.97
N GLN A 148 2.59 -36.44 -9.57
CA GLN A 148 2.58 -37.87 -9.92
C GLN A 148 2.43 -38.10 -11.41
N SER A 149 1.58 -37.32 -12.09
CA SER A 149 1.44 -37.38 -13.55
C SER A 149 2.76 -37.00 -14.25
N SER A 150 3.41 -35.94 -13.78
CA SER A 150 4.71 -35.48 -14.26
C SER A 150 5.81 -36.51 -14.03
N VAL A 151 5.85 -37.15 -12.86
CA VAL A 151 6.79 -38.24 -12.56
C VAL A 151 6.53 -39.44 -13.47
N LYS A 152 5.26 -39.84 -13.69
CA LYS A 152 4.93 -40.92 -14.63
C LYS A 152 5.35 -40.58 -16.06
N GLN A 153 5.10 -39.35 -16.50
CA GLN A 153 5.51 -38.87 -17.82
C GLN A 153 7.04 -38.85 -17.95
N ASN A 154 7.76 -38.46 -16.90
CA ASN A 154 9.22 -38.49 -16.87
C ASN A 154 9.76 -39.93 -16.93
N THR A 155 9.15 -40.87 -16.20
CA THR A 155 9.49 -42.29 -16.28
C THR A 155 9.22 -42.85 -17.68
N LEU A 156 8.09 -42.50 -18.32
CA LEU A 156 7.82 -42.90 -19.70
C LEU A 156 8.83 -42.32 -20.68
N ARG A 157 9.24 -41.06 -20.53
CA ARG A 157 10.32 -40.48 -21.35
C ARG A 157 11.64 -41.23 -21.18
N ALA A 158 12.02 -41.56 -19.95
CA ALA A 158 13.22 -42.35 -19.69
C ALA A 158 13.17 -43.73 -20.35
N GLN A 159 12.01 -44.39 -20.36
CA GLN A 159 11.80 -45.65 -21.09
C GLN A 159 11.89 -45.46 -22.61
N MET A 160 11.40 -44.35 -23.16
CA MET A 160 11.58 -44.06 -24.59
C MET A 160 13.05 -43.82 -24.94
N ASP A 161 13.80 -43.14 -24.07
CA ASP A 161 15.23 -42.92 -24.26
C ASP A 161 16.02 -44.23 -24.19
N SER A 162 15.67 -45.15 -23.27
CA SER A 162 16.28 -46.48 -23.23
C SER A 162 15.94 -47.31 -24.46
N LEU A 163 14.67 -47.32 -24.90
CA LEU A 163 14.28 -48.00 -26.14
C LEU A 163 15.00 -47.41 -27.36
N LYS A 164 15.19 -46.09 -27.41
CA LYS A 164 15.96 -45.44 -28.47
C LYS A 164 17.43 -45.85 -28.43
N ALA A 165 18.02 -45.97 -27.24
CA ALA A 165 19.37 -46.48 -27.06
C ALA A 165 19.49 -47.95 -27.49
N ASP A 166 18.51 -48.79 -27.15
CA ASP A 166 18.45 -50.20 -27.58
C ASP A 166 18.30 -50.31 -29.10
N ILE A 167 17.44 -49.50 -29.71
CA ILE A 167 17.29 -49.43 -31.17
C ILE A 167 18.60 -48.97 -31.81
N ALA A 168 19.28 -47.96 -31.24
CA ALA A 168 20.57 -47.50 -31.72
C ALA A 168 21.65 -48.58 -31.58
N SER A 169 21.62 -49.36 -30.50
CA SER A 169 22.52 -50.49 -30.25
C SER A 169 22.26 -51.63 -31.23
N VAL A 170 20.99 -52.02 -31.44
CA VAL A 170 20.59 -53.03 -32.43
C VAL A 170 20.94 -52.58 -33.85
N LYS A 171 20.71 -51.31 -34.17
CA LYS A 171 21.16 -50.71 -35.44
C LYS A 171 22.68 -50.74 -35.54
N GLY A 172 23.39 -50.45 -34.45
CA GLY A 172 24.84 -50.54 -34.33
C GLY A 172 25.33 -51.96 -34.61
N ILE A 173 24.78 -52.98 -33.96
CA ILE A 173 25.14 -54.39 -34.18
C ILE A 173 24.76 -54.84 -35.59
N LEU A 174 23.57 -54.51 -36.10
CA LEU A 174 23.15 -54.90 -37.45
C LEU A 174 24.00 -54.25 -38.53
N LEU A 175 24.44 -53.00 -38.33
CA LEU A 175 25.37 -52.33 -39.23
C LEU A 175 26.83 -52.79 -39.01
N ASN A 176 27.22 -53.16 -37.79
CA ASN A 176 28.54 -53.71 -37.43
C ASN A 176 28.69 -55.19 -37.82
N ARG A 177 27.58 -55.93 -37.94
CA ARG A 177 27.57 -57.34 -38.40
C ARG A 177 27.95 -57.48 -39.87
N ASN A 178 28.04 -56.37 -40.60
CA ASN A 178 28.54 -56.35 -41.97
C ASN A 178 30.05 -56.03 -42.02
N GLN A 179 30.69 -55.84 -40.87
CA GLN A 179 32.13 -55.62 -40.69
C GLN A 179 32.70 -56.60 -39.66
N PHE A 180 32.48 -57.90 -39.86
CA PHE A 180 33.35 -58.86 -39.18
C PHE A 180 34.81 -58.55 -39.60
N PRO A 181 35.75 -58.40 -38.66
CA PRO A 181 37.16 -58.36 -39.01
C PRO A 181 37.44 -59.66 -39.77
N SER A 182 37.93 -59.56 -41.01
CA SER A 182 38.47 -60.73 -41.68
C SER A 182 39.51 -61.32 -40.74
N LEU A 183 39.34 -62.60 -40.38
CA LEU A 183 40.25 -63.34 -39.51
C LEU A 183 41.65 -63.31 -40.15
N LYS A 184 42.44 -62.30 -39.81
CA LYS A 184 43.87 -62.29 -40.08
C LYS A 184 44.49 -63.25 -39.08
N ARG A 185 44.66 -64.50 -39.56
CA ARG A 185 45.49 -65.52 -38.94
C ARG A 185 46.91 -64.96 -38.79
N THR A 186 47.18 -64.39 -37.62
CA THR A 186 48.53 -64.08 -37.12
C THR A 186 48.51 -64.39 -35.64
N GLU A 187 49.42 -65.27 -35.24
CA GLU A 187 49.46 -66.02 -33.98
C GLU A 187 49.32 -65.14 -32.72
N PRO A 188 48.57 -65.60 -31.71
CA PRO A 188 48.45 -64.88 -30.45
C PRO A 188 49.75 -65.02 -29.65
N SER A 189 50.50 -63.93 -29.48
CA SER A 189 51.58 -63.87 -28.49
C SER A 189 50.94 -63.83 -27.10
N ILE A 190 50.93 -64.97 -26.44
CA ILE A 190 50.39 -65.15 -25.10
C ILE A 190 51.27 -64.36 -24.11
N PRO A 191 50.68 -63.43 -23.33
CA PRO A 191 51.42 -62.62 -22.37
C PRO A 191 52.10 -63.47 -21.28
N ALA A 192 53.23 -62.99 -20.77
CA ALA A 192 54.17 -63.75 -19.92
C ALA A 192 53.57 -64.37 -18.65
N TRP A 193 52.42 -63.89 -18.18
CA TRP A 193 51.71 -64.45 -17.02
C TRP A 193 51.04 -65.81 -17.29
N GLN A 194 50.84 -66.20 -18.54
CA GLN A 194 50.30 -67.52 -18.92
C GLN A 194 51.41 -68.55 -19.22
N ARG A 195 52.69 -68.15 -19.22
CA ARG A 195 53.85 -69.04 -19.42
C ARG A 195 54.40 -69.67 -18.13
N GLN A 196 53.89 -69.31 -16.95
CA GLN A 196 54.40 -69.82 -15.66
C GLN A 196 53.75 -71.12 -15.20
N SER A 197 52.76 -71.64 -15.92
CA SER A 197 52.10 -72.92 -15.61
C SER A 197 52.67 -74.13 -16.37
N GLU A 198 53.69 -73.97 -17.21
CA GLU A 198 54.32 -75.07 -17.96
C GLU A 198 55.59 -75.66 -17.29
N GLU A 199 56.08 -75.08 -16.21
CA GLU A 199 57.26 -75.60 -15.47
C GLU A 199 56.88 -76.48 -14.25
N ALA A 200 55.63 -76.94 -14.21
CA ALA A 200 55.17 -77.91 -13.24
C ALA A 200 54.23 -78.91 -13.93
N THR A 201 54.80 -79.86 -14.70
CA THR A 201 54.36 -81.27 -14.79
C THR A 201 55.05 -81.94 -15.99
N SER A 202 56.16 -82.61 -15.72
CA SER A 202 56.54 -83.84 -16.41
C SER A 202 57.36 -84.65 -15.45
N THR A 203 56.70 -85.55 -14.71
CA THR A 203 57.07 -86.97 -14.53
C THR A 203 56.06 -87.61 -13.56
N GLU A 204 55.44 -88.69 -14.03
CA GLU A 204 54.77 -89.79 -13.31
C GLU A 204 53.29 -89.70 -12.82
N VAL A 205 52.39 -90.25 -13.67
CA VAL A 205 51.37 -91.33 -13.52
C VAL A 205 50.96 -91.82 -12.09
N PRO A 206 49.84 -92.58 -11.92
CA PRO A 206 48.39 -92.42 -12.21
C PRO A 206 47.54 -92.40 -10.91
N GLU A 207 46.22 -92.12 -11.00
CA GLU A 207 45.14 -93.06 -10.58
C GLU A 207 43.78 -92.40 -10.26
N THR A 208 42.78 -92.87 -11.03
CA THR A 208 41.47 -93.44 -10.64
C THR A 208 40.37 -92.66 -9.85
N LYS A 209 39.14 -92.86 -10.38
CA LYS A 209 37.77 -92.75 -9.76
C LYS A 209 37.25 -91.31 -9.52
N HIS A 210 35.98 -90.95 -9.73
CA HIS A 210 34.74 -91.71 -9.95
C HIS A 210 33.63 -90.79 -10.56
N ARG A 211 33.01 -91.26 -11.64
CA ARG A 211 31.55 -91.36 -11.90
C ARG A 211 30.54 -90.29 -11.40
N SER A 212 29.94 -89.63 -12.40
CA SER A 212 28.52 -89.74 -12.84
C SER A 212 27.34 -89.15 -12.04
N ARG A 213 26.34 -88.72 -12.84
CA ARG A 213 24.86 -88.85 -12.63
C ARG A 213 24.20 -87.65 -11.90
N SER A 214 23.04 -87.07 -12.23
CA SER A 214 21.98 -87.22 -13.25
C SER A 214 20.80 -86.32 -12.84
N GLN A 215 19.98 -85.86 -13.81
CA GLN A 215 18.53 -85.55 -13.72
C GLN A 215 18.06 -84.37 -12.85
N ARG A 216 17.28 -83.40 -13.39
CA ARG A 216 15.90 -83.38 -13.95
C ARG A 216 14.83 -83.06 -12.88
N SER A 217 14.05 -82.01 -13.15
CA SER A 217 12.59 -81.75 -12.91
C SER A 217 12.42 -80.23 -12.70
N GLU A 218 11.62 -79.45 -13.43
CA GLU A 218 10.19 -79.48 -13.81
C GLU A 218 9.20 -79.49 -12.63
N SER A 219 8.69 -78.32 -12.27
CA SER A 219 7.31 -78.02 -11.85
C SER A 219 7.17 -76.49 -11.78
N GLY A 220 6.22 -75.77 -12.38
CA GLY A 220 4.80 -76.06 -12.53
C GLY A 220 4.04 -75.14 -11.58
N GLY A 221 3.28 -74.16 -12.08
CA GLY A 221 2.49 -73.27 -11.22
C GLY A 221 1.91 -72.04 -11.91
N SER A 222 1.03 -72.26 -12.90
CA SER A 222 0.12 -71.25 -13.44
C SER A 222 -0.88 -70.81 -12.37
N ASN A 223 -1.22 -69.52 -12.32
CA ASN A 223 -2.49 -69.07 -11.75
C ASN A 223 -3.11 -68.03 -12.69
N SER A 224 -4.19 -68.45 -13.34
CA SER A 224 -5.12 -67.63 -14.12
C SER A 224 -6.49 -67.85 -13.52
N SER A 225 -7.26 -66.79 -13.23
CA SER A 225 -8.72 -66.83 -13.35
C SER A 225 -9.32 -65.42 -13.32
N GLU A 226 -10.25 -65.24 -14.24
CA GLU A 226 -11.04 -64.06 -14.60
C GLU A 226 -12.20 -63.77 -13.63
N GLY A 227 -12.83 -62.60 -13.80
CA GLY A 227 -14.12 -62.27 -13.18
C GLY A 227 -14.58 -60.85 -13.52
N GLU A 228 -15.13 -60.67 -14.72
CA GLU A 228 -15.82 -59.46 -15.19
C GLU A 228 -17.13 -59.19 -14.42
N GLN A 229 -17.47 -57.92 -14.17
CA GLN A 229 -18.88 -57.50 -14.04
C GLN A 229 -19.10 -56.02 -14.42
N ALA A 230 -19.60 -55.87 -15.65
CA ALA A 230 -20.64 -54.97 -16.16
C ALA A 230 -21.06 -53.73 -15.35
N THR A 231 -20.74 -52.58 -15.95
CA THR A 231 -21.64 -51.47 -16.33
C THR A 231 -22.97 -51.31 -15.56
N LYS A 232 -23.08 -50.20 -14.80
CA LYS A 232 -24.35 -49.48 -14.63
C LYS A 232 -24.13 -48.01 -14.95
N ASN A 233 -24.41 -47.67 -16.20
CA ASN A 233 -24.92 -46.35 -16.55
C ASN A 233 -26.37 -46.27 -16.05
N SER A 234 -26.81 -45.11 -15.60
CA SER A 234 -28.22 -44.79 -15.43
C SER A 234 -28.36 -43.31 -15.72
N ASP A 235 -28.70 -43.08 -16.97
CA ASP A 235 -29.37 -41.91 -17.50
C ASP A 235 -30.77 -41.81 -16.87
N SER A 236 -31.13 -40.65 -16.35
CA SER A 236 -32.52 -40.31 -16.05
C SER A 236 -32.72 -38.83 -16.35
N SER A 237 -33.08 -38.59 -17.61
CA SER A 237 -33.70 -37.37 -18.11
C SER A 237 -35.22 -37.48 -17.96
N LEU A 238 -35.91 -36.52 -17.32
CA LEU A 238 -37.20 -35.92 -17.76
C LEU A 238 -37.80 -34.91 -16.75
N GLU A 239 -38.66 -34.01 -17.28
CA GLU A 239 -39.52 -32.98 -16.65
C GLU A 239 -38.83 -31.63 -16.34
N ILE A 240 -39.03 -30.53 -17.09
CA ILE A 240 -40.25 -29.86 -17.59
C ILE A 240 -41.23 -29.51 -16.47
N MET A 241 -41.04 -28.33 -15.86
CA MET A 241 -42.08 -27.31 -15.71
C MET A 241 -41.47 -25.93 -15.44
#